data_AF-A0A4V1MA73-F1
#
_entry.id   AF-A0A4V1MA73-F1
#
_cell.length_a   1.000
_cell.length_b   1.000
_cell.length_c   1.000
_cell.angle_alpha   90.00
_cell.angle_beta   90.00
_cell.angle_gamma   90.00
#
_symmetry.space_group_name_H-M   'P 1'
#
loop_
_entity.id
_entity.type
_entity.pdbx_description
1 polymer ?
#
loop_
_entity_poly.entity_id
_entity_poly.type
_entity_poly.pdbx_seq_one_letter_code
_entity_poly.pdbx_strand_id
1 'polypeptide(L)'
;MSRFSVVSMRRIGVLFFFSILTLFADCGQAMARRQSFDEAAAGVVNAFRSRDQARLNRFVNSEQGVIVMYREGVYNVFKAVSRIDFAKPVPGYFPYPKLSSAAPLRYAPLPEYDCQREAWSKTGLFCDPKHRDVLLSTTAINLKRNGLKEISQETIDRFRALEAKSVRVVLVDVNGNDLVFYLTRIGERWYLTILDRVSSDCGA
;
A
#
# COMPACT_ATOMS: atom_id res chain seq x y z
N MET A 1 -11.14 69.05 28.50
CA MET A 1 -11.73 67.82 29.09
C MET A 1 -11.58 66.70 28.08
N SER A 2 -10.64 65.77 28.30
CA SER A 2 -10.41 64.61 27.43
C SER A 2 -10.44 63.35 28.30
N ARG A 3 -11.26 62.37 27.94
CA ARG A 3 -11.29 61.03 28.55
C ARG A 3 -10.85 60.03 27.48
N PHE A 4 -9.61 59.54 27.58
CA PHE A 4 -9.16 58.36 26.84
C PHE A 4 -9.51 57.11 27.66
N SER A 5 -10.24 56.19 27.04
CA SER A 5 -10.52 54.86 27.59
C SER A 5 -9.36 53.94 27.24
N VAL A 6 -8.66 53.43 28.25
CA VAL A 6 -7.60 52.42 28.10
C VAL A 6 -8.27 51.05 27.95
N VAL A 7 -8.22 50.48 26.75
CA VAL A 7 -8.62 49.10 26.51
C VAL A 7 -7.56 48.16 27.09
N SER A 8 -8.00 47.26 27.97
CA SER A 8 -7.17 46.28 28.69
C SER A 8 -6.45 45.32 27.75
N MET A 9 -5.13 45.51 27.62
CA MET A 9 -4.19 44.74 26.81
C MET A 9 -3.76 43.43 27.49
N ARG A 10 -4.71 42.64 28.03
CA ARG A 10 -4.42 41.38 28.76
C ARG A 10 -4.99 40.11 28.13
N ARG A 11 -5.68 40.19 26.98
CA ARG A 11 -6.33 39.02 26.34
C ARG A 11 -5.71 38.51 25.03
N ILE A 12 -4.67 39.16 24.50
CA ILE A 12 -4.07 38.79 23.20
C ILE A 12 -2.92 37.76 23.35
N GLY A 13 -2.27 37.68 24.53
CA GLY A 13 -1.12 36.78 24.74
C GLY A 13 -1.44 35.29 24.85
N VAL A 14 -2.67 34.91 25.21
CA VAL A 14 -3.06 33.49 25.42
C VAL A 14 -3.40 32.79 24.10
N LEU A 15 -3.90 33.52 23.10
CA LEU A 15 -4.25 32.96 21.79
C LEU A 15 -3.03 32.66 20.90
N PHE A 16 -1.92 33.39 21.08
CA PHE A 16 -0.69 33.14 20.30
C PHE A 16 0.09 31.91 20.77
N PHE A 17 0.06 31.60 22.06
CA PHE A 17 0.76 30.42 22.61
C PHE A 17 0.08 29.09 22.23
N PHE A 18 -1.25 29.07 22.10
CA PHE A 18 -1.99 27.88 21.65
C PHE A 18 -1.75 27.55 20.17
N SER A 19 -1.54 28.56 19.32
CA SER A 19 -1.32 28.36 17.87
C SER A 19 0.06 27.77 17.54
N ILE A 20 1.05 27.99 18.39
CA ILE A 20 2.40 27.41 18.23
C ILE A 20 2.42 25.94 18.68
N LEU A 21 1.67 25.58 19.74
CA LEU A 21 1.58 24.21 20.25
C LEU A 21 0.90 23.22 19.28
N THR A 22 -0.07 23.67 18.47
CA THR A 22 -0.75 22.82 17.49
C THR A 22 0.13 22.51 16.27
N LEU A 23 0.97 23.46 15.83
CA LEU A 23 1.87 23.26 14.68
C LEU A 23 2.97 22.22 14.96
N PHE A 24 3.46 22.11 16.19
CA PHE A 24 4.44 21.08 16.56
C PHE A 24 3.84 19.67 16.65
N ALA A 25 2.55 19.55 17.01
CA ALA A 25 1.87 18.26 17.13
C ALA A 25 1.68 17.58 15.76
N ASP A 26 1.31 18.34 14.73
CA ASP A 26 1.05 17.79 13.38
C ASP A 26 2.32 17.26 12.70
N CYS A 27 3.44 17.96 12.86
CA CYS A 27 4.72 17.53 12.29
C CYS A 27 5.20 16.20 12.91
N GLY A 28 5.03 16.03 14.24
CA GLY A 28 5.37 14.79 14.93
C GLY A 28 4.53 13.59 14.48
N GLN A 29 3.23 13.79 14.26
CA GLN A 29 2.34 12.73 13.76
C GLN A 29 2.66 12.32 12.31
N ALA A 30 3.02 13.27 11.45
CA ALA A 30 3.40 12.97 10.07
C ALA A 30 4.69 12.13 10.01
N MET A 31 5.69 12.45 10.83
CA MET A 31 6.93 11.70 10.92
C MET A 31 6.72 10.28 11.47
N ALA A 32 5.95 10.12 12.56
CA ALA A 32 5.62 8.82 13.11
C ALA A 32 4.82 7.94 12.14
N ARG A 33 3.90 8.55 11.37
CA ARG A 33 3.13 7.86 10.34
C ARG A 33 4.02 7.35 9.20
N ARG A 34 5.01 8.16 8.80
CA ARG A 34 5.99 7.77 7.80
C ARG A 34 6.87 6.62 8.31
N GLN A 35 7.38 6.74 9.52
CA GLN A 35 8.20 5.70 10.14
C GLN A 35 7.45 4.36 10.24
N SER A 36 6.20 4.38 10.71
CA SER A 36 5.38 3.16 10.79
C SER A 36 5.06 2.55 9.42
N PHE A 37 4.97 3.36 8.36
CA PHE A 37 4.86 2.87 6.99
C PHE A 37 6.16 2.19 6.54
N ASP A 38 7.31 2.83 6.75
CA ASP A 38 8.64 2.31 6.38
C ASP A 38 8.90 0.97 7.07
N GLU A 39 8.57 0.87 8.35
CA GLU A 39 8.67 -0.36 9.15
C GLU A 39 7.77 -1.48 8.62
N ALA A 40 6.53 -1.14 8.22
CA ALA A 40 5.61 -2.12 7.64
C ALA A 40 6.10 -2.63 6.27
N ALA A 41 6.56 -1.71 5.39
CA ALA A 41 7.08 -2.07 4.08
C ALA A 41 8.34 -2.96 4.19
N ALA A 42 9.30 -2.55 5.02
CA ALA A 42 10.48 -3.34 5.30
C ALA A 42 10.13 -4.68 5.95
N GLY A 43 9.15 -4.71 6.85
CA GLY A 43 8.66 -5.91 7.52
C GLY A 43 8.10 -6.95 6.55
N VAL A 44 7.25 -6.53 5.60
CA VAL A 44 6.71 -7.40 4.54
C VAL A 44 7.83 -7.96 3.66
N VAL A 45 8.72 -7.09 3.15
CA VAL A 45 9.85 -7.50 2.29
C VAL A 45 10.74 -8.52 3.01
N ASN A 46 11.10 -8.23 4.27
CA ASN A 46 11.93 -9.13 5.07
C ASN A 46 11.26 -10.48 5.31
N ALA A 47 9.94 -10.51 5.53
CA ALA A 47 9.20 -11.75 5.71
C ALA A 47 9.14 -12.59 4.43
N PHE A 48 8.98 -11.98 3.25
CA PHE A 48 9.11 -12.70 1.96
C PHE A 48 10.51 -13.25 1.74
N ARG A 49 11.55 -12.45 1.99
CA ARG A 49 12.96 -12.87 1.84
C ARG A 49 13.30 -14.06 2.74
N SER A 50 12.85 -14.02 3.98
CA SER A 50 13.13 -15.08 4.98
C SER A 50 12.13 -16.25 4.96
N ARG A 51 11.10 -16.19 4.11
CA ARG A 51 9.94 -17.11 4.13
C ARG A 51 9.29 -17.24 5.52
N ASP A 52 9.35 -16.16 6.32
CA ASP A 52 8.78 -16.13 7.66
C ASP A 52 7.28 -15.79 7.61
N GLN A 53 6.47 -16.83 7.53
CA GLN A 53 5.01 -16.73 7.49
C GLN A 53 4.43 -16.07 8.74
N ALA A 54 4.98 -16.37 9.92
CA ALA A 54 4.48 -15.83 11.17
C ALA A 54 4.70 -14.32 11.23
N ARG A 55 5.87 -13.85 10.77
CA ARG A 55 6.18 -12.43 10.66
C ARG A 55 5.33 -11.72 9.61
N LEU A 56 5.15 -12.32 8.43
CA LEU A 56 4.33 -11.72 7.37
C LEU A 56 2.90 -11.47 7.85
N ASN A 57 2.30 -12.46 8.50
CA ASN A 57 0.89 -12.39 8.91
C ASN A 57 0.64 -11.42 10.08
N ARG A 58 1.67 -10.87 10.74
CA ARG A 58 1.51 -9.73 11.67
C ARG A 58 1.11 -8.43 10.96
N PHE A 59 1.36 -8.36 9.66
CA PHE A 59 0.95 -7.25 8.80
C PHE A 59 -0.39 -7.51 8.11
N VAL A 60 -1.08 -8.62 8.39
CA VAL A 60 -2.40 -8.91 7.83
C VAL A 60 -3.46 -8.60 8.87
N ASN A 61 -4.43 -7.75 8.52
CA ASN A 61 -5.57 -7.47 9.38
C ASN A 61 -6.55 -8.65 9.33
N SER A 62 -7.02 -9.13 10.47
CA SER A 62 -7.84 -10.36 10.56
C SER A 62 -9.24 -10.23 9.94
N GLU A 63 -9.80 -9.02 9.89
CA GLU A 63 -11.11 -8.76 9.29
C GLU A 63 -10.99 -8.53 7.78
N GLN A 64 -9.96 -7.80 7.34
CA GLN A 64 -9.73 -7.46 5.94
C GLN A 64 -9.06 -8.59 5.14
N GLY A 65 -8.12 -9.32 5.74
CA GLY A 65 -7.25 -10.27 5.03
C GLY A 65 -6.36 -9.61 3.98
N VAL A 66 -6.00 -10.39 2.96
CA VAL A 66 -5.24 -9.95 1.77
C VAL A 66 -6.00 -10.35 0.51
N ILE A 67 -6.07 -9.43 -0.44
CA ILE A 67 -6.59 -9.68 -1.78
C ILE A 67 -5.41 -9.96 -2.69
N VAL A 68 -5.28 -11.20 -3.15
CA VAL A 68 -4.23 -11.60 -4.07
C VAL A 68 -4.76 -11.46 -5.48
N MET A 69 -4.11 -10.60 -6.27
CA MET A 69 -4.39 -10.40 -7.68
C MET A 69 -3.41 -11.22 -8.51
N TYR A 70 -3.91 -11.89 -9.54
CA TYR A 70 -3.12 -12.72 -10.45
C TYR A 70 -3.86 -12.86 -11.79
N ARG A 71 -3.20 -13.41 -12.80
CA ARG A 71 -3.80 -13.58 -14.13
C ARG A 71 -4.30 -15.01 -14.34
N GLU A 72 -5.48 -15.13 -14.94
CA GLU A 72 -6.06 -16.37 -15.47
C GLU A 72 -6.41 -16.14 -16.94
N GLY A 73 -5.63 -16.74 -17.85
CA GLY A 73 -5.71 -16.44 -19.28
C GLY A 73 -5.37 -14.98 -19.56
N VAL A 74 -6.25 -14.26 -20.28
CA VAL A 74 -6.08 -12.83 -20.60
C VAL A 74 -6.63 -11.90 -19.50
N TYR A 75 -7.27 -12.44 -18.46
CA TYR A 75 -7.95 -11.64 -17.45
C TYR A 75 -7.18 -11.60 -16.13
N ASN A 76 -7.06 -10.39 -15.58
CA ASN A 76 -6.71 -10.24 -14.18
C ASN A 76 -7.90 -10.72 -13.33
N VAL A 77 -7.61 -11.52 -12.31
CA VAL A 77 -8.56 -12.02 -11.32
C VAL A 77 -8.05 -11.70 -9.91
N PHE A 78 -8.90 -11.94 -8.92
CA PHE A 78 -8.53 -11.75 -7.52
C PHE A 78 -9.16 -12.81 -6.61
N LYS A 79 -8.44 -13.13 -5.54
CA LYS A 79 -8.89 -14.00 -4.46
C LYS A 79 -8.59 -13.36 -3.11
N ALA A 80 -9.60 -13.25 -2.25
CA ALA A 80 -9.40 -12.86 -0.86
C ALA A 80 -8.93 -14.07 -0.05
N VAL A 81 -7.92 -13.87 0.80
CA VAL A 81 -7.41 -14.84 1.76
C VAL A 81 -7.27 -14.18 3.13
N SER A 82 -7.53 -14.92 4.21
CA SER A 82 -7.40 -14.36 5.56
C SER A 82 -5.95 -14.24 6.04
N ARG A 83 -5.03 -14.96 5.39
CA ARG A 83 -3.59 -14.99 5.70
C ARG A 83 -2.79 -15.40 4.46
N ILE A 84 -1.51 -15.07 4.43
CA ILE A 84 -0.56 -15.58 3.42
C ILE A 84 0.08 -16.87 3.94
N ASP A 85 0.15 -17.88 3.07
CA ASP A 85 0.82 -19.16 3.33
C ASP A 85 1.85 -19.44 2.23
N PHE A 86 3.14 -19.49 2.59
CA PHE A 86 4.21 -19.69 1.59
C PHE A 86 4.20 -21.09 0.98
N ALA A 87 3.62 -22.09 1.66
CA ALA A 87 3.48 -23.45 1.14
C ALA A 87 2.22 -23.61 0.27
N LYS A 88 1.26 -22.68 0.37
CA LYS A 88 0.01 -22.68 -0.40
C LYS A 88 -0.15 -21.35 -1.13
N PRO A 89 0.67 -21.10 -2.17
CA PRO A 89 0.61 -19.85 -2.91
C PRO A 89 -0.75 -19.66 -3.59
N VAL A 90 -1.06 -18.40 -3.91
CA VAL A 90 -2.28 -18.03 -4.64
C VAL A 90 -1.88 -17.32 -5.94
N PRO A 91 -2.14 -17.91 -7.12
CA PRO A 91 -2.74 -19.23 -7.33
C PRO A 91 -1.76 -20.37 -6.97
N GLY A 92 -2.30 -21.58 -6.77
CA GLY A 92 -1.52 -22.72 -6.28
C GLY A 92 -0.37 -23.16 -7.20
N TYR A 93 -0.48 -22.90 -8.50
CA TYR A 93 0.52 -23.24 -9.51
C TYR A 93 1.65 -22.21 -9.63
N PHE A 94 1.50 -21.02 -9.05
CA PHE A 94 2.48 -19.94 -9.21
C PHE A 94 3.13 -19.62 -7.85
N PRO A 95 4.34 -20.11 -7.56
CA PRO A 95 4.98 -19.92 -6.26
C PRO A 95 5.28 -18.44 -5.99
N TYR A 96 5.26 -18.02 -4.72
CA TYR A 96 5.68 -16.66 -4.36
C TYR A 96 7.17 -16.45 -4.66
N PRO A 97 7.57 -15.24 -5.09
CA PRO A 97 8.94 -14.94 -5.50
C PRO A 97 9.93 -15.17 -4.35
N LYS A 98 11.16 -15.58 -4.70
CA LYS A 98 12.29 -15.65 -3.75
C LYS A 98 13.15 -14.41 -3.95
N LEU A 99 13.06 -13.48 -3.02
CA LEU A 99 13.70 -12.17 -3.13
C LEU A 99 15.14 -12.22 -2.62
N SER A 100 16.04 -11.47 -3.26
CA SER A 100 17.43 -11.32 -2.81
C SER A 100 17.76 -9.91 -2.27
N SER A 101 16.92 -8.91 -2.55
CA SER A 101 17.20 -7.51 -2.23
C SER A 101 16.93 -7.14 -0.76
N ALA A 102 17.80 -6.27 -0.22
CA ALA A 102 17.65 -5.60 1.08
C ALA A 102 17.57 -4.08 0.91
N ALA A 103 17.21 -3.59 -0.28
CA ALA A 103 17.25 -2.17 -0.61
C ALA A 103 16.39 -1.35 0.36
N PRO A 104 16.87 -0.18 0.82
CA PRO A 104 16.06 0.72 1.63
C PRO A 104 14.90 1.27 0.79
N LEU A 105 13.76 1.53 1.45
CA LEU A 105 12.59 2.10 0.81
C LEU A 105 12.88 3.53 0.31
N ARG A 106 12.50 3.80 -0.95
CA ARG A 106 12.65 5.10 -1.59
C ARG A 106 11.27 5.66 -1.96
N TYR A 107 11.07 6.95 -1.68
CA TYR A 107 9.88 7.70 -2.08
C TYR A 107 10.15 8.37 -3.42
N ALA A 108 9.73 7.73 -4.50
CA ALA A 108 10.02 8.16 -5.87
C ALA A 108 9.02 7.50 -6.84
N PRO A 109 8.95 7.94 -8.11
CA PRO A 109 8.12 7.27 -9.11
C PRO A 109 8.38 5.76 -9.13
N LEU A 110 7.34 4.95 -9.28
CA LEU A 110 7.45 3.49 -9.22
C LEU A 110 8.22 2.94 -10.44
N PRO A 111 8.88 1.78 -10.33
CA PRO A 111 9.30 1.00 -11.49
C PRO A 111 8.09 0.62 -12.35
N GLU A 112 8.31 0.53 -13.64
CA GLU A 112 7.34 0.09 -14.63
C GLU A 112 7.88 -1.17 -15.31
N TYR A 113 7.00 -2.16 -15.55
CA TYR A 113 7.38 -3.38 -16.24
C TYR A 113 7.06 -3.22 -17.73
N ASP A 114 8.06 -3.50 -18.57
CA ASP A 114 7.92 -3.46 -20.02
C ASP A 114 7.80 -4.90 -20.55
N CYS A 115 6.61 -5.25 -21.05
CA CYS A 115 6.33 -6.56 -21.62
C CYS A 115 7.13 -6.88 -22.89
N GLN A 116 7.56 -5.87 -23.65
CA GLN A 116 8.37 -6.09 -24.85
C GLN A 116 9.81 -6.45 -24.48
N ARG A 117 10.30 -5.91 -23.37
CA ARG A 117 11.66 -6.12 -22.88
C ARG A 117 11.76 -7.19 -21.78
N GLU A 118 10.61 -7.66 -21.30
CA GLU A 118 10.45 -8.55 -20.14
C GLU A 118 11.24 -8.05 -18.92
N ALA A 119 11.27 -6.73 -18.72
CA ALA A 119 12.15 -6.09 -17.75
C ALA A 119 11.50 -4.91 -17.04
N TRP A 120 11.84 -4.75 -15.76
CA TRP A 120 11.52 -3.55 -14.99
C TRP A 120 12.45 -2.39 -15.36
N SER A 121 11.91 -1.18 -15.37
CA SER A 121 12.67 0.04 -15.69
C SER A 121 13.80 0.37 -14.71
N LYS A 122 13.75 -0.16 -13.47
CA LYS A 122 14.79 0.02 -12.44
C LYS A 122 14.68 -0.99 -11.30
N THR A 123 15.79 -1.20 -10.58
CA THR A 123 15.89 -2.05 -9.38
C THR A 123 15.83 -1.24 -8.09
N GLY A 124 15.38 -1.87 -6.99
CA GLY A 124 15.26 -1.26 -5.67
C GLY A 124 13.87 -1.42 -5.05
N LEU A 125 13.67 -0.80 -3.88
CA LEU A 125 12.40 -0.77 -3.16
C LEU A 125 11.81 0.64 -3.24
N PHE A 126 10.62 0.78 -3.83
CA PHE A 126 10.00 2.06 -4.11
C PHE A 126 8.55 2.12 -3.64
N CYS A 127 8.12 3.31 -3.21
CA CYS A 127 6.72 3.66 -3.05
C CYS A 127 6.48 5.07 -3.58
N ASP A 128 5.24 5.32 -4.03
CA ASP A 128 4.82 6.65 -4.43
C ASP A 128 3.43 6.97 -3.84
N PRO A 129 3.36 7.61 -2.66
CA PRO A 129 2.09 7.93 -2.02
C PRO A 129 1.31 9.04 -2.73
N LYS A 130 1.90 9.72 -3.73
CA LYS A 130 1.20 10.77 -4.49
C LYS A 130 0.29 10.19 -5.57
N HIS A 131 0.56 8.96 -6.00
CA HIS A 131 -0.20 8.28 -7.03
C HIS A 131 -1.09 7.21 -6.42
N ARG A 132 -2.39 7.35 -6.67
CA ARG A 132 -3.37 6.33 -6.28
C ARG A 132 -3.50 5.32 -7.41
N ASP A 133 -3.21 4.07 -7.08
CA ASP A 133 -3.44 2.95 -7.98
C ASP A 133 -4.85 2.37 -7.75
N VAL A 134 -5.53 2.02 -8.84
CA VAL A 134 -6.94 1.59 -8.89
C VAL A 134 -7.11 0.22 -9.57
N LEU A 135 -6.02 -0.56 -9.62
CA LEU A 135 -5.96 -1.85 -10.32
C LEU A 135 -7.00 -2.86 -9.82
N LEU A 136 -7.26 -2.94 -8.51
CA LEU A 136 -8.18 -3.91 -7.93
C LEU A 136 -9.65 -3.60 -8.29
N SER A 137 -10.09 -2.35 -8.10
CA SER A 137 -11.45 -1.96 -8.45
C SER A 137 -11.68 -2.01 -9.96
N THR A 138 -10.68 -1.63 -10.76
CA THR A 138 -10.72 -1.76 -12.23
C THR A 138 -10.84 -3.23 -12.65
N THR A 139 -10.08 -4.13 -12.02
CA THR A 139 -10.17 -5.57 -12.27
C THR A 139 -11.58 -6.10 -11.96
N ALA A 140 -12.16 -5.72 -10.82
CA ALA A 140 -13.52 -6.10 -10.47
C ALA A 140 -14.57 -5.59 -11.47
N ILE A 141 -14.44 -4.34 -11.92
CA ILE A 141 -15.31 -3.77 -12.95
C ILE A 141 -15.17 -4.55 -14.27
N ASN A 142 -13.96 -4.90 -14.67
CA ASN A 142 -13.72 -5.63 -15.91
C ASN A 142 -14.29 -7.04 -15.86
N LEU A 143 -14.10 -7.79 -14.77
CA LEU A 143 -14.70 -9.12 -14.61
C LEU A 143 -16.23 -9.08 -14.67
N LYS A 144 -16.84 -8.09 -14.00
CA LYS A 144 -18.29 -7.89 -14.04
C LYS A 144 -18.78 -7.55 -15.45
N ARG A 145 -18.15 -6.59 -16.12
CA ARG A 145 -18.54 -6.13 -17.47
C ARG A 145 -18.45 -7.23 -18.51
N ASN A 146 -17.49 -8.15 -18.37
CA ASN A 146 -17.30 -9.28 -19.28
C ASN A 146 -18.09 -10.54 -18.88
N GLY A 147 -18.95 -10.47 -17.85
CA GLY A 147 -19.75 -11.62 -17.40
C GLY A 147 -18.94 -12.78 -16.80
N LEU A 148 -17.68 -12.55 -16.41
CA LEU A 148 -16.79 -13.59 -15.88
C LEU A 148 -17.04 -13.86 -14.40
N LYS A 149 -17.60 -12.89 -13.68
CA LYS A 149 -17.89 -13.01 -12.25
C LYS A 149 -18.99 -12.05 -11.84
N GLU A 150 -19.95 -12.57 -11.07
CA GLU A 150 -20.94 -11.75 -10.38
C GLU A 150 -20.28 -10.96 -9.26
N ILE A 151 -20.29 -9.64 -9.38
CA ILE A 151 -19.67 -8.72 -8.41
C ILE A 151 -20.66 -7.59 -8.08
N SER A 152 -21.02 -7.47 -6.81
CA SER A 152 -21.90 -6.42 -6.32
C SER A 152 -21.25 -5.03 -6.42
N GLN A 153 -22.07 -3.99 -6.56
CA GLN A 153 -21.57 -2.61 -6.55
C GLN A 153 -20.89 -2.27 -5.22
N GLU A 154 -21.44 -2.75 -4.10
CA GLU A 154 -20.84 -2.63 -2.76
C GLU A 154 -19.41 -3.18 -2.70
N THR A 155 -19.14 -4.32 -3.35
CA THR A 155 -17.79 -4.88 -3.40
C THR A 155 -16.82 -3.96 -4.14
N ILE A 156 -17.25 -3.39 -5.27
CA ILE A 156 -16.44 -2.44 -6.05
C ILE A 156 -16.16 -1.18 -5.24
N ASP A 157 -17.17 -0.66 -4.52
CA ASP A 157 -17.01 0.53 -3.70
C ASP A 157 -16.11 0.29 -2.48
N ARG A 158 -16.18 -0.91 -1.89
CA ARG A 158 -15.22 -1.35 -0.87
C ARG A 158 -13.79 -1.39 -1.41
N PHE A 159 -13.58 -1.91 -2.63
CA PHE A 159 -12.25 -1.92 -3.24
C PHE A 159 -11.73 -0.51 -3.51
N ARG A 160 -12.59 0.39 -4.01
CA ARG A 160 -12.23 1.81 -4.16
C ARG A 160 -11.85 2.44 -2.82
N ALA A 161 -12.63 2.19 -1.77
CA ALA A 161 -12.35 2.72 -0.44
C ALA A 161 -11.04 2.19 0.14
N LEU A 162 -10.71 0.92 -0.12
CA LEU A 162 -9.44 0.30 0.23
C LEU A 162 -8.28 1.00 -0.50
N GLU A 163 -8.34 1.07 -1.83
CA GLU A 163 -7.36 1.73 -2.70
C GLU A 163 -7.12 3.20 -2.33
N ALA A 164 -8.16 3.92 -1.91
CA ALA A 164 -8.05 5.32 -1.49
C ALA A 164 -7.14 5.53 -0.27
N LYS A 165 -6.91 4.48 0.52
CA LYS A 165 -6.07 4.50 1.73
C LYS A 165 -4.80 3.67 1.57
N SER A 166 -4.55 3.18 0.36
CA SER A 166 -3.43 2.29 0.05
C SER A 166 -2.27 3.06 -0.57
N VAL A 167 -1.06 2.60 -0.27
CA VAL A 167 0.16 2.99 -0.99
C VAL A 167 0.74 1.74 -1.62
N ARG A 168 0.96 1.80 -2.94
CA ARG A 168 1.63 0.74 -3.71
C ARG A 168 3.13 0.77 -3.43
N VAL A 169 3.67 -0.41 -3.19
CA VAL A 169 5.10 -0.66 -2.94
C VAL A 169 5.58 -1.67 -3.97
N VAL A 170 6.70 -1.35 -4.61
CA VAL A 170 7.32 -2.18 -5.66
C VAL A 170 8.75 -2.46 -5.25
N LEU A 171 9.06 -3.74 -5.04
CA LEU A 171 10.43 -4.22 -4.95
C LEU A 171 10.81 -4.89 -6.26
N VAL A 172 11.97 -4.54 -6.81
CA VAL A 172 12.61 -5.26 -7.90
C VAL A 172 14.03 -5.58 -7.47
N ASP A 173 14.39 -6.87 -7.44
CA ASP A 173 15.74 -7.30 -7.10
C ASP A 173 16.68 -7.34 -8.32
N VAL A 174 17.97 -7.57 -8.06
CA VAL A 174 19.01 -7.59 -9.10
C VAL A 174 18.86 -8.73 -10.11
N ASN A 175 18.07 -9.76 -9.77
CA ASN A 175 17.79 -10.90 -10.64
C ASN A 175 16.49 -10.70 -11.43
N GLY A 176 15.84 -9.54 -11.31
CA GLY A 176 14.56 -9.25 -11.95
C GLY A 176 13.34 -9.84 -11.23
N ASN A 177 13.51 -10.50 -10.07
CA ASN A 177 12.35 -10.91 -9.27
C ASN A 177 11.72 -9.68 -8.64
N ASP A 178 10.39 -9.65 -8.62
CA ASP A 178 9.64 -8.56 -8.01
C ASP A 178 8.76 -9.00 -6.84
N LEU A 179 8.37 -8.03 -6.04
CA LEU A 179 7.26 -8.14 -5.10
C LEU A 179 6.50 -6.81 -5.16
N VAL A 180 5.28 -6.86 -5.71
CA VAL A 180 4.36 -5.73 -5.75
C VAL A 180 3.24 -5.95 -4.73
N PHE A 181 3.06 -4.98 -3.83
CA PHE A 181 2.06 -5.07 -2.78
C PHE A 181 1.57 -3.70 -2.36
N TYR A 182 0.47 -3.70 -1.60
CA TYR A 182 -0.16 -2.48 -1.12
C TYR A 182 -0.25 -2.55 0.38
N LEU A 183 0.15 -1.46 1.02
CA LEU A 183 -0.12 -1.23 2.42
C LEU A 183 -1.28 -0.26 2.54
N THR A 184 -2.34 -0.68 3.24
CA THR A 184 -3.48 0.18 3.56
C THR A 184 -3.43 0.58 5.02
N ARG A 185 -3.71 1.85 5.30
CA ARG A 185 -3.90 2.31 6.67
C ARG A 185 -5.29 1.94 7.17
N ILE A 186 -5.35 1.12 8.22
CA ILE A 186 -6.58 0.72 8.92
C ILE A 186 -6.40 1.08 10.39
N GLY A 187 -7.16 2.08 10.85
CA GLY A 187 -6.88 2.75 12.13
C GLY A 187 -5.48 3.39 12.12
N GLU A 188 -4.71 3.13 13.17
CA GLU A 188 -3.36 3.69 13.34
C GLU A 188 -2.23 2.80 12.79
N ARG A 189 -2.56 1.73 12.06
CA ARG A 189 -1.58 0.75 11.58
C ARG A 189 -1.66 0.55 10.07
N TRP A 190 -0.51 0.22 9.48
CA TRP A 190 -0.39 -0.17 8.08
C TRP A 190 -0.46 -1.70 7.97
N TYR A 191 -1.32 -2.18 7.07
CA TYR A 191 -1.51 -3.60 6.83
C TYR A 191 -1.29 -3.93 5.36
N LEU A 192 -0.69 -5.09 5.09
CA LEU A 192 -0.73 -5.74 3.79
C LEU A 192 -2.18 -6.11 3.47
N THR A 193 -2.71 -5.56 2.39
CA THR A 193 -4.11 -5.76 1.98
C THR A 193 -4.25 -6.20 0.54
N ILE A 194 -3.31 -5.86 -0.33
CA ILE A 194 -3.30 -6.31 -1.73
C ILE A 194 -1.91 -6.87 -2.04
N LEU A 195 -1.88 -8.08 -2.59
CA LEU A 195 -0.69 -8.66 -3.20
C LEU A 195 -0.91 -8.68 -4.71
N ASP A 196 -0.13 -7.89 -5.42
CA ASP A 196 -0.23 -7.73 -6.87
C ASP A 196 0.79 -8.65 -7.54
N ARG A 197 0.26 -9.65 -8.25
CA ARG A 197 1.04 -10.59 -9.04
C ARG A 197 0.72 -10.48 -10.53
N VAL A 198 0.15 -9.34 -10.96
CA VAL A 198 -0.21 -9.09 -12.36
C VAL A 198 0.68 -8.04 -13.02
N SER A 199 1.33 -7.19 -12.22
CA SER A 199 2.13 -6.07 -12.73
C SER A 199 3.32 -6.48 -13.60
N SER A 200 3.98 -7.60 -13.29
CA SER A 200 5.06 -8.18 -14.10
C SER A 200 4.61 -9.37 -14.95
N ASP A 201 3.33 -9.70 -14.91
CA ASP A 201 2.76 -10.77 -15.72
C ASP A 201 2.38 -10.17 -17.07
N CYS A 202 3.05 -10.61 -18.14
CA CYS A 202 2.72 -10.25 -19.51
C CYS A 202 2.01 -11.37 -20.26
N GLY A 203 1.54 -12.40 -19.53
CA GLY A 203 0.78 -13.50 -20.08
C GLY A 203 -0.36 -13.03 -20.96
N ALA A 204 -0.42 -13.60 -22.15
CA ALA A 204 -1.48 -13.51 -23.14
C ALA A 204 -2.04 -14.92 -23.37
#